data_AF-A0A9X0F5M7-F1
#
_entry.id   AF-A0A9X0F5M7-F1
#
_cell.length_a   1.000
_cell.length_b   1.000
_cell.length_c   1.000
_cell.angle_alpha   90.00
_cell.angle_beta   90.00
_cell.angle_gamma   90.00
#
_symmetry.space_group_name_H-M   'P 1'
#
loop_
_entity.id
_entity.type
_entity.pdbx_description
1 polymer ?
#
loop_
_entity_poly.entity_id
_entity_poly.type
_entity_poly.pdbx_seq_one_letter_code
_entity_poly.pdbx_strand_id
1 'polypeptide(L)' 'MRNQTFFSVDRLEIEANTFAVELLLTDNMISVYKDTHLSIQEVAEIHGVPGGFARLKTYYHTS' A
#
# COMPACT_ATOMS: atom_id res chain seq x y z
N MET A 1 13.53 -11.97 -32.28
CA MET A 1 13.69 -10.91 -31.24
C MET A 1 12.31 -10.51 -30.73
N ARG A 2 11.74 -11.21 -29.73
CA ARG A 2 10.43 -10.88 -29.11
C ARG A 2 10.35 -11.28 -27.62
N ASN A 3 11.49 -11.42 -26.93
CA ASN A 3 11.54 -11.98 -25.57
C ASN A 3 11.82 -10.96 -24.44
N GLN A 4 11.99 -9.67 -24.73
CA GLN A 4 12.34 -8.66 -23.71
C GLN A 4 11.14 -7.84 -23.18
N THR A 5 9.98 -7.90 -23.84
CA THR A 5 8.81 -7.12 -23.43
C THR A 5 8.01 -7.79 -22.31
N PHE A 6 7.71 -9.09 -22.38
CA PHE A 6 6.89 -9.78 -21.37
C PHE A 6 7.48 -9.70 -19.94
N PHE A 7 8.80 -9.87 -19.81
CA PHE A 7 9.47 -9.78 -18.52
C PHE A 7 9.45 -8.36 -17.91
N SER A 8 9.27 -7.34 -18.74
CA SER A 8 9.16 -5.94 -18.31
C SER A 8 7.73 -5.55 -17.95
N VAL A 9 6.71 -6.16 -18.57
CA VAL A 9 5.31 -5.87 -18.24
C VAL A 9 4.96 -6.40 -16.86
N ASP A 10 5.40 -7.63 -16.53
CA ASP A 10 5.15 -8.23 -15.21
C ASP A 10 5.73 -7.39 -14.07
N ARG A 11 6.93 -6.81 -14.27
CA ARG A 11 7.56 -5.90 -13.31
C ARG A 11 6.79 -4.59 -13.16
N LEU A 12 6.33 -4.02 -14.28
CA LEU A 12 5.52 -2.80 -14.28
C LEU A 12 4.17 -3.00 -13.59
N GLU A 13 3.52 -4.15 -13.79
CA GLU A 13 2.27 -4.48 -13.10
C GLU A 13 2.48 -4.60 -11.59
N ILE A 14 3.56 -5.26 -11.15
CA ILE A 14 3.90 -5.36 -9.72
C ILE A 14 4.21 -3.98 -9.12
N GLU A 15 4.97 -3.14 -9.82
CA GLU A 15 5.28 -1.77 -9.37
C GLU A 15 4.02 -0.89 -9.34
N ALA A 16 3.16 -0.97 -10.36
CA ALA A 16 1.92 -0.21 -10.42
C ALA A 16 0.96 -0.62 -9.29
N ASN A 17 0.85 -1.92 -9.00
CA ASN A 17 0.04 -2.43 -7.89
C ASN A 17 0.61 -1.99 -6.53
N THR A 18 1.93 -2.03 -6.35
CA THR A 18 2.61 -1.55 -5.14
C THR A 18 2.38 -0.04 -4.96
N PHE A 19 2.53 0.72 -6.04
CA PHE A 19 2.31 2.16 -6.05
C PHE A 19 0.86 2.54 -5.75
N ALA A 20 -0.13 1.78 -6.25
CA ALA A 20 -1.53 2.01 -5.93
C ALA A 20 -1.83 1.82 -4.44
N VAL A 21 -1.20 0.83 -3.78
CA VAL A 21 -1.34 0.64 -2.32
C VAL A 21 -0.76 1.82 -1.54
N GLU A 22 0.43 2.31 -1.92
CA GLU A 22 1.03 3.52 -1.34
C GLU A 22 0.19 4.77 -1.57
N LEU A 23 -0.44 4.90 -2.74
CA LEU A 23 -1.30 6.04 -3.07
C LEU A 23 -2.58 6.07 -2.24
N LEU A 24 -3.19 4.90 -1.98
CA LEU A 24 -4.45 4.78 -1.25
C LEU A 24 -4.31 5.05 0.25
N LEU A 25 -3.17 4.68 0.84
CA LEU A 25 -2.86 4.88 2.26
C LEU A 25 -1.38 5.21 2.38
N THR A 26 -0.99 6.48 2.20
CA THR A 26 0.41 6.89 2.35
C THR A 26 0.86 6.84 3.81
N ASP A 27 2.14 6.61 4.06
CA ASP A 27 2.71 6.63 5.42
C ASP A 27 2.46 7.92 6.18
N ASN A 28 2.49 9.05 5.46
CA ASN A 28 2.19 10.35 6.06
C ASN A 28 0.75 10.42 6.57
N MET A 29 -0.23 9.85 5.86
CA MET A 29 -1.62 9.79 6.32
C MET A 29 -1.77 8.93 7.57
N ILE A 30 -1.10 7.77 7.61
CA ILE A 30 -1.11 6.89 8.80
C ILE A 30 -0.41 7.56 9.98
N SER A 31 0.65 8.33 9.74
CA SER A 31 1.41 9.01 10.79
C SER A 31 0.57 10.00 11.61
N VAL A 32 -0.50 10.56 11.03
CA VAL A 32 -1.46 11.43 11.73
C VAL A 32 -2.21 10.66 12.82
N TYR A 33 -2.38 9.36 12.66
CA TYR A 33 -3.08 8.48 13.59
C TYR A 33 -2.14 7.70 14.52
N LYS A 34 -0.81 7.91 14.44
CA LYS A 34 0.18 7.14 15.21
C LYS A 34 0.00 7.26 16.73
N ASP A 35 -0.52 8.40 17.19
CA ASP A 35 -0.75 8.71 18.60
C ASP A 35 -2.21 8.40 19.02
N THR A 36 -2.98 7.76 18.14
CA THR A 36 -4.32 7.26 18.41
C THR A 36 -4.29 5.76 18.68
N HIS A 37 -5.33 5.24 19.33
CA HIS A 37 -5.50 3.79 19.52
C HIS A 37 -6.14 3.09 18.31
N LEU A 38 -6.11 3.71 17.12
CA LEU A 38 -6.71 3.18 15.90
C LEU A 38 -5.77 2.18 15.21
N SER A 39 -6.34 1.06 14.78
CA SER A 39 -5.69 0.09 13.92
C SER A 39 -5.60 0.59 12.48
N ILE A 40 -4.69 0.01 11.70
CA ILE A 40 -4.53 0.33 10.28
C ILE A 40 -5.79 0.03 9.45
N GLN A 41 -6.63 -0.91 9.92
CA GLN A 41 -7.91 -1.23 9.30
C GLN A 41 -8.93 -0.11 9.52
N GLU A 42 -9.01 0.43 10.74
CA GLU A 42 -9.88 1.56 11.06
C GLU A 42 -9.43 2.83 10.30
N VAL A 43 -8.12 3.07 10.20
CA VAL A 43 -7.58 4.17 9.39
C VAL A 43 -7.94 3.99 7.91
N ALA A 44 -7.86 2.77 7.38
CA ALA A 44 -8.27 2.49 6.00
C ALA A 44 -9.75 2.77 5.76
N GLU A 45 -10.62 2.35 6.68
CA GLU A 45 -12.07 2.60 6.60
C GLU A 45 -12.40 4.10 6.64
N ILE A 46 -11.70 4.88 7.46
CA ILE A 46 -11.83 6.35 7.50
C ILE A 46 -11.52 6.97 6.13
N HIS A 47 -10.56 6.41 5.40
CA HIS A 47 -10.18 6.85 4.06
C HIS A 47 -10.97 6.18 2.93
N GLY A 48 -12.01 5.38 3.24
CA GLY A 48 -12.83 4.68 2.25
C GLY A 48 -12.11 3.53 1.55
N VAL A 49 -10.98 3.08 2.10
CA VAL A 49 -10.21 1.95 1.60
C VAL A 49 -10.72 0.67 2.27
N PRO A 50 -11.12 -0.37 1.50
CA PRO A 50 -11.56 -1.62 2.11
C PRO A 50 -10.45 -2.24 2.95
N GLY A 51 -10.75 -2.68 4.17
CA GLY A 51 -9.76 -3.21 5.12
C GLY A 51 -8.90 -4.38 4.61
N GLY A 52 -9.35 -5.08 3.56
CA GLY A 52 -8.55 -6.09 2.85
C GLY A 52 -7.29 -5.52 2.18
N PHE A 53 -7.34 -4.26 1.70
CA PHE A 53 -6.20 -3.56 1.11
C PHE A 53 -5.24 -3.02 2.19
N ALA A 54 -5.76 -2.66 3.37
CA ALA A 54 -4.92 -2.22 4.50
C ALA A 54 -3.89 -3.29 4.91
N ARG A 55 -4.23 -4.57 4.75
CA ARG A 55 -3.34 -5.71 5.02
C ARG A 55 -2.16 -5.82 4.05
N LEU A 56 -2.24 -5.19 2.88
CA LEU A 56 -1.13 -5.13 1.92
C LEU A 56 -0.07 -4.13 2.35
N LYS A 57 -0.36 -3.31 3.38
CA LYS A 57 0.60 -2.38 3.94
C LYS A 57 1.48 -3.07 4.98
N THR A 58 2.68 -3.46 4.56
CA THR A 58 3.74 -3.91 5.48
C THR A 58 4.36 -2.70 6.17
N TYR A 59 3.87 -2.36 7.36
CA TYR A 59 4.53 -1.40 8.23
C TYR A 59 5.76 -2.07 8.84
N TYR A 60 6.95 -1.81 8.27
CA TYR A 60 8.20 -2.21 8.92
C TYR A 60 8.37 -1.33 10.16
N HIS A 61 8.02 -1.86 11.33
CA HIS A 61 8.37 -1.23 12.59
C HIS A 61 9.87 -1.40 12.79
N THR A 62 10.66 -0.42 12.35
CA THR A 62 12.07 -0.34 12.73
C THR A 62 12.11 0.03 14.22
N SER A 63 12.49 -0.96 15.04
CA SER A 63 12.85 -0.77 16.45
C SER A 63 14.06 0.14 16.62
#